data_AF-A0A849AGI7-F1
#
_entry.id   AF-A0A849AGI7-F1
#
_cell.length_a   1.000
_cell.length_b   1.000
_cell.length_c   1.000
_cell.angle_alpha   90.00
_cell.angle_beta   90.00
_cell.angle_gamma   90.00
#
_symmetry.space_group_name_H-M   'P 1'
#
loop_
_entity.id
_entity.type
_entity.pdbx_description
1 polymer ?
#
loop_
_entity_poly.entity_id
_entity_poly.type
_entity_poly.pdbx_seq_one_letter_code
_entity_poly.pdbx_strand_id
1 'polypeptide(L)'
;MGGRGVFDLGGLAPQPDEAEQLQILADAGISAEAVDLVVQARITHEHERALEDVRVLRAAENALYRHADVGMPVPEQDRWDKGTKVTETDDSGARRMLAAAIASAETTASAVDTSEQVAQTRSATIGGMCRREAEGKHADNLQLIDGARPRGRTGTWM
;
A
#
# COMPACT_ATOMS: atom_id res chain seq x y z
N MET A 1 30.13 -47.96 4.04
CA MET A 1 30.15 -46.71 3.24
C MET A 1 28.71 -46.48 2.79
N GLY A 2 27.87 -45.66 3.42
CA GLY A 2 28.06 -44.28 3.89
C GLY A 2 27.61 -43.36 2.74
N GLY A 3 26.54 -42.57 2.80
CA GLY A 3 25.48 -42.39 3.78
C GLY A 3 24.20 -41.89 3.08
N ARG A 4 23.04 -42.16 3.68
CA ARG A 4 21.76 -41.56 3.28
C ARG A 4 21.81 -40.08 3.68
N GLY A 5 21.70 -39.20 2.68
CA GLY A 5 21.44 -37.78 2.90
C GLY A 5 20.05 -37.61 3.50
N VAL A 6 19.98 -37.56 4.83
CA VAL A 6 18.85 -36.98 5.55
C VAL A 6 18.99 -35.49 5.36
N PHE A 7 18.29 -34.93 4.38
CA PHE A 7 17.98 -33.50 4.40
C PHE A 7 16.95 -33.30 5.50
N ASP A 8 17.46 -33.01 6.69
CA ASP A 8 16.71 -32.39 7.77
C ASP A 8 16.38 -30.96 7.32
N LEU A 9 15.30 -30.84 6.55
CA LEU A 9 14.61 -29.56 6.38
C LEU A 9 13.95 -29.30 7.72
N GLY A 10 14.68 -28.61 8.59
CA GLY A 10 14.19 -28.13 9.88
C GLY A 10 12.76 -27.65 9.73
N GLY A 11 11.86 -28.34 10.42
CA GLY A 11 10.42 -28.17 10.32
C GLY A 11 10.03 -26.73 10.60
N LEU A 12 9.85 -25.95 9.53
CA LEU A 12 8.92 -24.85 9.57
C LEU A 12 7.57 -25.51 9.75
N ALA A 13 7.01 -25.39 10.96
CA ALA A 13 5.61 -25.73 11.18
C ALA A 13 4.80 -25.11 10.02
N PRO A 14 3.87 -25.86 9.41
CA PRO A 14 3.01 -25.28 8.38
C PRO A 14 2.43 -23.99 8.93
N GLN A 15 2.50 -22.91 8.16
CA GLN A 15 1.86 -21.68 8.60
C GLN A 15 0.38 -22.00 8.82
N PRO A 16 -0.18 -21.60 9.97
CA PRO A 16 -1.57 -21.88 10.24
C PRO A 16 -2.41 -21.31 9.12
N ASP A 17 -3.37 -22.09 8.65
CA ASP A 17 -4.31 -21.61 7.64
C ASP A 17 -5.16 -20.46 8.20
N GLU A 18 -5.91 -19.76 7.35
CA GLU A 18 -6.68 -18.60 7.79
C GLU A 18 -7.68 -18.94 8.91
N ALA A 19 -8.26 -20.15 8.88
CA ALA A 19 -9.22 -20.59 9.90
C ALA A 19 -8.53 -20.79 11.26
N GLU A 20 -7.35 -21.41 11.27
CA GLU A 20 -6.53 -21.56 12.47
C GLU A 20 -6.07 -20.20 13.02
N GLN A 21 -5.70 -19.26 12.14
CA GLN A 21 -5.30 -17.90 12.53
C GLN A 21 -6.47 -17.12 13.16
N LEU A 22 -7.66 -17.22 12.57
CA LEU A 22 -8.87 -16.63 13.16
C LEU A 22 -9.22 -17.25 14.51
N GLN A 23 -9.00 -18.55 14.68
CA GLN A 23 -9.20 -19.21 15.97
C GLN A 23 -8.21 -18.69 17.04
N ILE A 24 -6.94 -18.50 16.70
CA ILE A 24 -5.94 -17.90 17.61
C ILE A 24 -6.39 -16.52 18.07
N LEU A 25 -6.89 -15.69 17.16
CA LEU A 25 -7.38 -14.35 17.49
C LEU A 25 -8.65 -14.42 18.35
N ALA A 26 -9.57 -15.34 18.05
CA ALA A 26 -10.78 -15.56 18.84
C ALA A 26 -10.46 -15.99 20.27
N ASP A 27 -9.49 -16.90 20.45
CA ASP A 27 -9.02 -17.36 21.77
C ASP A 27 -8.36 -16.22 22.56
N ALA A 28 -7.77 -15.23 21.87
CA ALA A 28 -7.24 -13.99 22.45
C ALA A 28 -8.33 -12.93 22.71
N GLY A 29 -9.60 -13.20 22.42
CA GLY A 29 -10.73 -12.28 22.62
C GLY A 29 -10.93 -11.26 21.50
N ILE A 30 -10.28 -11.45 20.34
CA ILE A 30 -10.47 -10.63 19.14
C ILE A 30 -11.49 -11.33 18.24
N SER A 31 -12.67 -10.71 18.08
CA SER A 31 -13.73 -11.30 17.25
C SER A 31 -13.44 -11.20 15.76
N ALA A 32 -14.06 -12.08 14.96
CA ALA A 32 -13.96 -12.05 13.51
C ALA A 32 -14.42 -10.70 12.92
N GLU A 33 -15.47 -10.08 13.50
CA GLU A 33 -15.95 -8.76 13.08
C GLU A 33 -14.91 -7.67 13.33
N ALA A 34 -14.15 -7.77 14.43
CA ALA A 34 -13.08 -6.83 14.72
C ALA A 34 -11.92 -6.96 13.71
N VAL A 35 -11.58 -8.18 13.31
CA VAL A 35 -10.60 -8.47 12.27
C VAL A 35 -11.07 -7.91 10.92
N ASP A 36 -12.31 -8.21 10.53
CA ASP A 36 -12.90 -7.73 9.27
C ASP A 36 -12.92 -6.20 9.19
N LEU A 37 -13.20 -5.54 10.31
CA LEU A 37 -13.17 -4.08 10.42
C LEU A 37 -11.76 -3.51 10.20
N VAL A 38 -10.72 -4.14 10.73
CA VAL A 38 -9.32 -3.74 10.47
C VAL A 38 -8.94 -3.97 9.00
N VAL A 39 -9.35 -5.11 8.41
CA VAL A 39 -9.13 -5.42 7.00
C VAL A 39 -9.79 -4.37 6.11
N GLN A 40 -11.06 -4.04 6.36
CA GLN A 40 -11.80 -3.05 5.59
C GLN A 40 -11.17 -1.65 5.70
N ALA A 41 -10.74 -1.26 6.90
CA ALA A 41 -10.06 0.02 7.11
C ALA A 41 -8.74 0.10 6.34
N ARG A 42 -7.98 -1.00 6.25
CA ARG A 42 -6.74 -1.07 5.46
C ARG A 42 -7.00 -0.94 3.96
N ILE A 43 -7.96 -1.70 3.43
CA ILE A 43 -8.34 -1.62 2.01
C ILE A 43 -8.79 -0.20 1.66
N THR A 44 -9.63 0.40 2.52
CA THR A 44 -10.10 1.77 2.33
C THR A 44 -8.95 2.77 2.34
N HIS A 45 -8.02 2.64 3.29
CA HIS A 45 -6.85 3.51 3.37
C HIS A 45 -5.91 3.36 2.16
N GLU A 46 -5.67 2.14 1.70
CA GLU A 46 -4.88 1.86 0.49
C GLU A 46 -5.54 2.48 -0.75
N HIS A 47 -6.86 2.38 -0.86
CA HIS A 47 -7.64 2.98 -1.94
C HIS A 47 -7.56 4.51 -1.91
N GLU A 48 -7.79 5.13 -0.75
CA GLU A 48 -7.68 6.58 -0.56
C GLU A 48 -6.28 7.09 -0.90
N ARG A 49 -5.25 6.37 -0.47
CA ARG A 49 -3.85 6.71 -0.78
C ARG A 49 -3.58 6.63 -2.27
N ALA A 50 -4.03 5.57 -2.95
CA ALA A 50 -3.86 5.44 -4.39
C ALA A 50 -4.58 6.55 -5.17
N LEU A 51 -5.78 6.94 -4.73
CA LEU A 51 -6.51 8.07 -5.31
C LEU A 51 -5.79 9.42 -5.09
N GLU A 52 -5.19 9.63 -3.92
CA GLU A 52 -4.40 10.84 -3.66
C GLU A 52 -3.13 10.87 -4.51
N ASP A 53 -2.45 9.73 -4.70
CA ASP A 53 -1.31 9.64 -5.61
C ASP A 53 -1.71 10.03 -7.05
N VAL A 54 -2.86 9.54 -7.55
CA VAL A 54 -3.42 9.96 -8.85
C VAL A 54 -3.67 11.47 -8.87
N ARG A 55 -4.25 12.03 -7.80
CA ARG A 55 -4.54 13.46 -7.71
C ARG A 55 -3.27 14.31 -7.76
N VAL A 56 -2.23 13.93 -7.02
CA VAL A 56 -0.94 14.63 -7.00
C VAL A 56 -0.28 14.57 -8.37
N LEU A 57 -0.28 13.40 -9.02
CA LEU A 57 0.30 13.25 -10.37
C LEU A 57 -0.45 14.08 -11.41
N ARG A 58 -1.79 14.11 -11.37
CA ARG A 58 -2.60 14.99 -12.23
C ARG A 58 -2.36 16.47 -11.96
N ALA A 59 -2.12 16.86 -10.72
CA ALA A 59 -1.74 18.24 -10.38
C ALA A 59 -0.35 18.59 -10.96
N ALA A 60 0.61 17.68 -10.85
CA ALA A 60 1.94 17.82 -11.45
C ALA A 60 1.86 17.90 -12.98
N GLU A 61 0.96 17.14 -13.62
CA GLU A 61 0.73 17.20 -15.06
C GLU A 61 0.20 18.57 -15.50
N ASN A 62 -0.81 19.07 -14.80
CA ASN A 62 -1.33 20.42 -15.05
C ASN A 62 -0.27 21.51 -14.83
N ALA A 63 0.62 21.35 -13.85
CA ALA A 63 1.73 22.28 -13.63
C ALA A 63 2.75 22.23 -14.76
N LEU A 64 3.10 21.02 -15.24
CA LEU A 64 4.02 20.85 -16.37
C LEU A 64 3.48 21.54 -17.63
N TYR A 65 2.19 21.36 -17.95
CA TYR A 65 1.55 22.03 -19.09
C TYR A 65 1.49 23.56 -18.96
N ARG A 66 1.61 24.12 -17.76
CA ARG A 66 1.56 25.57 -17.51
C ARG A 66 2.92 26.25 -17.43
N HIS A 67 4.00 25.50 -17.15
CA HIS A 67 5.29 26.08 -16.75
C HIS A 67 6.51 25.64 -17.57
N ALA A 68 6.41 24.58 -18.38
CA ALA A 68 7.54 24.12 -19.18
C ALA A 68 7.58 24.80 -20.56
N ASP A 69 8.21 25.98 -20.63
CA ASP A 69 8.56 26.58 -21.92
C ASP A 69 9.90 26.04 -22.41
N VAL A 70 9.89 25.47 -23.62
CA VAL A 70 11.08 25.03 -24.33
C VAL A 70 12.06 26.19 -24.46
N GLY A 71 13.34 25.94 -24.19
CA GLY A 71 14.39 26.96 -24.24
C GLY A 71 14.69 27.65 -22.90
N MET A 72 13.93 27.35 -21.84
CA MET A 72 14.25 27.78 -20.47
C MET A 72 15.62 27.22 -20.03
N PRO A 73 16.45 28.01 -19.32
CA PRO A 73 17.75 27.54 -18.86
C PRO A 73 17.61 26.48 -17.77
N VAL A 74 18.43 25.44 -17.84
CA VAL A 74 18.49 24.40 -16.81
C VAL A 74 19.50 24.83 -15.74
N PRO A 75 19.10 24.90 -14.45
CA PRO A 75 20.02 25.18 -13.34
C PRO A 75 21.20 24.20 -13.34
N GLU A 76 22.39 24.68 -13.00
CA GLU A 76 23.64 23.90 -13.13
C GLU A 76 23.62 22.60 -12.33
N GLN A 77 22.97 22.59 -11.16
CA GLN A 77 22.80 21.40 -10.33
C GLN A 77 21.91 20.30 -10.97
N ASP A 78 21.08 20.63 -11.94
CA ASP A 78 20.08 19.74 -12.54
C ASP A 78 20.48 19.25 -13.94
N ARG A 79 21.69 19.60 -14.41
CA ARG A 79 22.18 19.33 -15.77
C ARG A 79 22.70 17.91 -16.00
N TRP A 80 22.32 16.90 -15.19
CA TRP A 80 22.77 15.50 -15.37
C TRP A 80 22.66 15.04 -16.83
N ASP A 81 23.76 15.15 -17.56
CA ASP A 81 23.89 14.94 -19.02
C ASP A 81 22.91 15.73 -19.91
N LYS A 82 22.28 16.79 -19.38
CA LYS A 82 21.36 17.68 -20.11
C LYS A 82 22.07 18.93 -20.63
N GLY A 83 21.62 19.41 -21.78
CA GLY A 83 22.07 20.70 -22.32
C GLY A 83 21.74 21.88 -21.40
N THR A 84 22.27 23.06 -21.71
CA THR A 84 22.03 24.28 -20.90
C THR A 84 20.58 24.78 -20.94
N LYS A 85 19.75 24.20 -21.80
CA LYS A 85 18.35 24.58 -22.01
C LYS A 85 17.46 23.33 -22.12
N VAL A 86 16.22 23.47 -21.69
CA VAL A 86 15.17 22.46 -21.88
C VAL A 86 14.88 22.32 -23.38
N THR A 87 14.95 21.09 -23.89
CA THR A 87 14.61 20.78 -25.29
C THR A 87 13.17 20.29 -25.42
N GLU A 88 12.63 20.29 -26.65
CA GLU A 88 11.32 19.66 -26.94
C GLU A 88 11.32 18.15 -26.59
N THR A 89 12.48 17.49 -26.73
CA THR A 89 12.62 16.06 -26.39
C THR A 89 12.55 15.84 -24.88
N ASP A 90 13.11 16.75 -24.08
CA ASP A 90 13.01 16.72 -22.62
C ASP A 90 11.56 16.88 -22.14
N ASP A 91 10.85 17.88 -22.69
CA ASP A 91 9.44 18.13 -22.35
C ASP A 91 8.54 16.97 -22.78
N SER A 92 8.70 16.47 -24.01
CA SER A 92 7.98 15.28 -24.50
C SER A 92 8.30 14.02 -23.69
N GLY A 93 9.56 13.85 -23.26
CA GLY A 93 9.99 12.77 -22.37
C GLY A 93 9.31 12.84 -21.00
N ALA A 94 9.34 14.01 -20.36
CA ALA A 94 8.72 14.24 -19.06
C ALA A 94 7.20 14.00 -19.09
N ARG A 95 6.52 14.48 -20.13
CA ARG A 95 5.08 14.24 -20.32
C ARG A 95 4.76 12.76 -20.46
N ARG A 96 5.54 12.00 -21.23
CA ARG A 96 5.35 10.54 -21.39
C ARG A 96 5.57 9.79 -20.08
N MET A 97 6.60 10.14 -19.32
CA MET A 97 6.86 9.53 -18.02
C MET A 97 5.73 9.82 -17.03
N LEU A 98 5.21 11.05 -17.03
CA LEU A 98 4.12 11.45 -16.15
C LEU A 98 2.79 10.78 -16.52
N ALA A 99 2.49 10.69 -17.81
CA ALA A 99 1.32 9.94 -18.30
C ALA A 99 1.39 8.46 -17.93
N ALA A 100 2.57 7.83 -18.04
CA ALA A 100 2.78 6.45 -17.60
C ALA A 100 2.61 6.29 -16.08
N ALA A 101 3.10 7.25 -15.29
CA ALA A 101 2.90 7.25 -13.84
C ALA A 101 1.42 7.37 -13.45
N ILE A 102 0.67 8.27 -14.11
CA ILE A 102 -0.78 8.43 -13.89
C ILE A 102 -1.51 7.13 -14.24
N ALA A 103 -1.25 6.57 -15.42
CA ALA A 103 -1.89 5.32 -15.84
C ALA A 103 -1.59 4.16 -14.88
N SER A 104 -0.36 4.07 -14.38
CA SER A 104 0.03 3.08 -13.37
C SER A 104 -0.73 3.30 -12.05
N ALA A 105 -0.81 4.54 -11.57
CA ALA A 105 -1.50 4.87 -10.34
C ALA A 105 -3.03 4.63 -10.43
N GLU A 106 -3.65 4.93 -11.57
CA GLU A 106 -5.06 4.64 -11.84
C GLU A 106 -5.34 3.13 -11.89
N THR A 107 -4.42 2.37 -12.47
CA THR A 107 -4.48 0.90 -12.46
C THR A 107 -4.42 0.38 -11.02
N THR A 108 -3.50 0.90 -10.20
CA THR A 108 -3.41 0.55 -8.78
C THR A 108 -4.68 0.91 -8.02
N ALA A 109 -5.19 2.13 -8.17
CA ALA A 109 -6.44 2.56 -7.53
C ALA A 109 -7.64 1.65 -7.91
N SER A 110 -7.69 1.23 -9.18
CA SER A 110 -8.71 0.30 -9.67
C SER A 110 -8.49 -1.15 -9.22
N ALA A 111 -7.25 -1.54 -8.93
CA ALA A 111 -6.87 -2.89 -8.52
C ALA A 111 -7.06 -3.16 -7.02
N VAL A 112 -7.08 -2.11 -6.18
CA VAL A 112 -7.32 -2.24 -4.73
C VAL A 112 -8.68 -2.91 -4.43
N ASP A 113 -9.64 -2.82 -5.35
CA ASP A 113 -10.96 -3.46 -5.23
C ASP A 113 -11.06 -4.84 -5.89
N THR A 114 -9.94 -5.42 -6.35
CA THR A 114 -9.95 -6.78 -6.90
C THR A 114 -10.02 -7.83 -5.79
N SER A 115 -10.76 -8.92 -6.02
CA SER A 115 -10.92 -10.01 -5.04
C SER A 115 -9.59 -10.61 -4.59
N GLU A 116 -8.58 -10.61 -5.46
CA GLU A 116 -7.24 -11.10 -5.15
C GLU A 116 -6.49 -10.15 -4.20
N GLN A 117 -6.48 -8.84 -4.48
CA GLN A 117 -5.81 -7.85 -3.62
C GLN A 117 -6.47 -7.78 -2.23
N VAL A 118 -7.80 -7.89 -2.18
CA VAL A 118 -8.57 -7.99 -0.94
C VAL A 118 -8.16 -9.24 -0.15
N ALA A 119 -8.03 -10.40 -0.82
CA ALA A 119 -7.60 -11.64 -0.17
C ALA A 119 -6.16 -11.56 0.37
N GLN A 120 -5.24 -10.96 -0.40
CA GLN A 120 -3.86 -10.74 0.04
C GLN A 120 -3.79 -9.80 1.26
N THR A 121 -4.54 -8.69 1.23
CA THR A 121 -4.62 -7.73 2.33
C THR A 121 -5.22 -8.36 3.58
N ARG A 122 -6.26 -9.17 3.42
CA ARG A 122 -6.89 -9.96 4.49
C ARG A 122 -5.88 -10.91 5.12
N SER A 123 -5.25 -11.76 4.32
CA SER A 123 -4.25 -12.73 4.79
C SER A 123 -3.09 -12.05 5.53
N ALA A 124 -2.54 -10.97 4.97
CA ALA A 124 -1.45 -10.22 5.58
C ALA A 124 -1.87 -9.55 6.91
N THR A 125 -3.11 -9.07 6.99
CA THR A 125 -3.66 -8.44 8.20
C THR A 125 -3.85 -9.46 9.30
N ILE A 126 -4.51 -10.59 9.00
CA ILE A 126 -4.75 -11.68 9.95
C ILE A 126 -3.41 -12.21 10.47
N GLY A 127 -2.50 -12.61 9.58
CA GLY A 127 -1.18 -13.10 9.97
C GLY A 127 -0.37 -12.07 10.76
N GLY A 128 -0.51 -10.77 10.44
CA GLY A 128 0.09 -9.69 11.21
C GLY A 128 -0.46 -9.58 12.62
N MET A 129 -1.78 -9.70 12.81
CA MET A 129 -2.42 -9.69 14.12
C MET A 129 -2.04 -10.92 14.94
N CYS A 130 -2.01 -12.12 14.34
CA CYS A 130 -1.58 -13.35 15.02
C CYS A 130 -0.13 -13.26 15.50
N ARG A 131 0.79 -12.70 14.68
CA ARG A 131 2.18 -12.47 15.12
C ARG A 131 2.25 -11.54 16.32
N ARG A 132 1.44 -10.47 16.36
CA ARG A 132 1.38 -9.58 17.53
C ARG A 132 0.88 -10.30 18.78
N GLU A 133 -0.11 -11.17 18.65
CA GLU A 133 -0.57 -12.00 19.79
C GLU A 133 0.55 -12.93 20.29
N ALA A 134 1.25 -13.61 19.38
CA ALA A 134 2.39 -14.46 19.73
C ALA A 134 3.53 -13.69 20.42
N GLU A 135 3.69 -12.39 20.11
CA GLU A 135 4.66 -11.48 20.72
C GLU A 135 4.14 -10.81 22.02
N GLY A 136 2.92 -11.13 22.47
CA GLY A 136 2.32 -10.50 23.66
C GLY A 136 1.87 -9.06 23.47
N LYS A 137 1.74 -8.59 22.22
CA LYS A 137 1.36 -7.23 21.83
C LYS A 137 -0.15 -7.08 21.62
N HIS A 138 -0.94 -7.66 22.51
CA HIS A 138 -2.41 -7.61 22.43
C HIS A 138 -2.95 -6.17 22.40
N ALA A 139 -2.35 -5.27 23.18
CA ALA A 139 -2.72 -3.85 23.20
C ALA A 139 -2.60 -3.17 21.82
N ASP A 140 -1.62 -3.57 21.01
CA ASP A 140 -1.43 -3.03 19.65
C ASP A 140 -2.57 -3.48 18.73
N ASN A 141 -3.05 -4.73 18.87
CA ASN A 141 -4.20 -5.22 18.13
C ASN A 141 -5.48 -4.48 18.53
N LEU A 142 -5.68 -4.21 19.83
CA LEU A 142 -6.80 -3.40 20.30
C LEU A 142 -6.76 -1.97 19.76
N GLN A 143 -5.57 -1.35 19.70
CA GLN A 143 -5.39 -0.03 19.08
C GLN A 143 -5.71 -0.03 17.58
N LEU A 144 -5.32 -1.08 16.86
CA LEU A 144 -5.68 -1.24 15.44
C LEU A 144 -7.20 -1.33 15.25
N ILE A 145 -7.87 -2.12 16.08
CA ILE A 145 -9.33 -2.27 16.05
C ILE A 145 -10.01 -0.93 16.36
N ASP A 146 -9.57 -0.23 17.40
CA ASP A 146 -10.16 1.06 17.77
C ASP A 146 -9.92 2.14 16.70
N GLY A 147 -8.71 2.16 16.10
CA GLY A 147 -8.38 3.06 15.00
C GLY A 147 -9.15 2.78 13.71
N ALA A 148 -9.55 1.53 13.47
CA ALA A 148 -10.33 1.11 12.32
C ALA A 148 -11.85 1.37 12.49
N ARG A 149 -12.32 1.68 13.70
CA ARG A 149 -13.73 2.01 13.92
C ARG A 149 -14.06 3.31 13.18
N PRO A 150 -15.17 3.36 12.42
CA PRO A 150 -15.61 4.60 11.81
C PRO A 150 -15.85 5.61 12.93
N ARG A 151 -15.02 6.65 12.99
CA ARG A 151 -15.29 7.80 13.84
C ARG A 151 -16.58 8.40 13.33
N GLY A 152 -17.68 8.19 14.07
CA GLY A 152 -18.95 8.82 13.75
C GLY A 152 -18.70 10.30 13.48
N ARG A 153 -19.31 10.84 12.41
CA ARG A 153 -19.34 12.28 12.15
C ARG A 153 -20.06 12.97 13.33
N THR A 154 -19.35 13.24 14.41
CA THR A 154 -19.75 14.18 15.44
C THR A 154 -19.15 15.53 15.06
N GLY A 155 -19.85 16.24 14.19
CA GLY A 155 -19.42 17.54 13.68
C GLY A 155 -20.43 18.09 12.69
N THR A 156 -21.61 18.41 13.22
CA THR A 156 -22.58 19.34 12.62
C THR A 156 -21.83 20.59 12.15
N TRP A 157 -21.74 20.80 10.84
CA TRP A 157 -21.44 22.12 10.30
C TRP A 157 -22.75 22.91 10.38
N MET A 158 -22.86 23.78 11.39
CA MET A 158 -23.74 24.94 11.34
C MET A 158 -23.15 25.99 10.41
#